data_AF-A0A7W6R8I3-F1
#
_entry.id   AF-A0A7W6R8I3-F1
#
_cell.length_a   1.000
_cell.length_b   1.000
_cell.length_c   1.000
_cell.angle_alpha   90.00
_cell.angle_beta   90.00
_cell.angle_gamma   90.00
#
_symmetry.space_group_name_H-M   'P 1'
#
loop_
_entity.id
_entity.type
_entity.pdbx_description
1 polymer ?
#
loop_
_entity_poly.entity_id
_entity_poly.type
_entity_poly.pdbx_seq_one_letter_code
_entity_poly.pdbx_strand_id
1 'polypeptide(L)'
;MFGLTSDSKYILDAISKSQAIIEFDLKGNILTANENFCNALGYRLNEIVGKHHSMFCEPAYTATPEYRAFWARLGRGEYDAGTYKRLGKGNREIWIQASYNPVSKGGKPFKVVKFAADITAAKKQAVEDSGKLEAISRSQAVIEFTPKGEILTANENFCQAMGYSLAEITGKHHSIFCDPSYISTEDYRNFWRRLADGEFIANEFVRFGKGGREIWIQAAYNPIVDADGKVYKVVKFATDVTQRMSAISQLGGALRQLSEGDLTRTVDTSFVPSMEQLRHDFNTAVKDLAETMKTIGENASAIAAGSSEIGGSADSFSKRTEQQAASIEETAAALEEITTTVNDSSRRADEAGRLVAVTRQGAEQSGVVVRNAVVAMDQIEQSSREITNIIGVIDEIAFQTNLLALNAGVEAARAGEAGKGFAVVAQEVRELAQRSAKAAKEIKALINTSSDLVKNGVGLVGQTGKALEEIVAQVGDIDGNITAIVEASREQATGLKEINQAVNTLDQATQQNAAMVEESTAASHSLAREAETLRVLLARFRLPGQAQTAGRPETRQMASPALHLVSRVAKAHGAAVAAAQSWEEF
;
A
#
# COMPACT_ATOMS: atom_id res chain seq x y z
N MET A 1 -124.69 14.84 -20.35
CA MET A 1 -124.16 14.56 -21.70
C MET A 1 -122.77 13.95 -21.51
N PHE A 2 -122.70 12.61 -21.40
CA PHE A 2 -121.47 11.87 -21.11
C PHE A 2 -120.67 11.67 -22.40
N GLY A 3 -119.47 12.26 -22.47
CA GLY A 3 -118.56 12.13 -23.60
C GLY A 3 -117.74 10.83 -23.50
N LEU A 4 -118.01 9.89 -24.40
CA LEU A 4 -117.13 8.75 -24.68
C LEU A 4 -115.89 9.23 -25.45
N THR A 5 -114.91 9.82 -24.77
CA THR A 5 -113.53 9.84 -25.26
C THR A 5 -112.87 8.53 -24.87
N SER A 6 -112.47 7.71 -25.85
CA SER A 6 -111.89 6.39 -25.61
C SER A 6 -110.58 6.47 -24.82
N ASP A 7 -110.43 5.62 -23.81
CA ASP A 7 -109.26 5.45 -22.93
C ASP A 7 -107.90 5.44 -23.68
N SER A 8 -107.89 4.96 -24.93
CA SER A 8 -106.74 4.97 -25.85
C SER A 8 -106.06 6.33 -26.04
N LYS A 9 -106.81 7.45 -25.99
CA LYS A 9 -106.22 8.79 -26.15
C LYS A 9 -105.40 9.20 -24.92
N TYR A 10 -105.91 8.93 -23.73
CA TYR A 10 -105.21 9.24 -22.48
C TYR A 10 -103.95 8.38 -22.30
N ILE A 11 -103.99 7.10 -22.72
CA ILE A 11 -102.82 6.22 -22.72
C ILE A 11 -101.76 6.73 -23.71
N LEU A 12 -102.15 7.12 -24.93
CA LEU A 12 -101.21 7.64 -25.92
C LEU A 12 -100.58 8.97 -25.46
N ASP A 13 -101.35 9.86 -24.84
CA ASP A 13 -100.84 11.10 -24.25
C ASP A 13 -99.86 10.81 -23.10
N ALA A 14 -100.11 9.80 -22.27
CA ALA A 14 -99.21 9.39 -21.20
C ALA A 14 -97.89 8.82 -21.76
N ILE A 15 -97.93 7.98 -22.79
CA ILE A 15 -96.73 7.46 -23.46
C ILE A 15 -95.99 8.60 -24.17
N SER A 16 -96.70 9.54 -24.79
CA SER A 16 -96.12 10.69 -25.49
C SER A 16 -95.32 11.61 -24.56
N LYS A 17 -95.56 11.59 -23.25
CA LYS A 17 -94.76 12.35 -22.29
C LYS A 17 -93.35 11.80 -22.11
N SER A 18 -93.14 10.49 -22.25
CA SER A 18 -91.86 9.83 -21.93
C SER A 18 -91.18 9.17 -23.13
N GLN A 19 -91.88 8.93 -24.23
CA GLN A 19 -91.34 8.28 -25.42
C GLN A 19 -91.31 9.22 -26.62
N ALA A 20 -90.35 9.03 -27.52
CA ALA A 20 -90.37 9.64 -28.84
C ALA A 20 -91.36 8.88 -29.73
N ILE A 21 -92.37 9.59 -30.25
CA ILE A 21 -93.43 9.02 -31.08
C ILE A 21 -93.43 9.68 -32.45
N ILE A 22 -93.50 8.87 -33.51
CA ILE A 22 -93.70 9.35 -34.88
C ILE A 22 -94.64 8.41 -35.63
N GLU A 23 -95.51 8.99 -36.45
CA GLU A 23 -96.45 8.26 -37.28
C GLU A 23 -96.08 8.37 -38.76
N PHE A 24 -96.25 7.29 -39.49
CA PHE A 24 -96.04 7.22 -40.94
C PHE A 24 -97.27 6.66 -41.64
N ASP A 25 -97.47 7.01 -42.91
CA ASP A 25 -98.31 6.23 -43.81
C ASP A 25 -97.64 4.87 -44.13
N LEU A 26 -98.35 3.96 -44.79
CA LEU A 26 -97.79 2.65 -45.17
C LEU A 26 -96.68 2.73 -46.21
N LYS A 27 -96.48 3.88 -46.86
CA LYS A 27 -95.39 4.13 -47.80
C LYS A 27 -94.16 4.71 -47.10
N GLY A 28 -94.22 4.99 -45.80
CA GLY A 28 -93.11 5.54 -45.01
C GLY A 28 -93.03 7.07 -44.98
N ASN A 29 -94.06 7.79 -45.43
CA ASN A 29 -94.13 9.24 -45.32
C ASN A 29 -94.63 9.66 -43.94
N ILE A 30 -94.00 10.67 -43.36
CA ILE A 30 -94.24 11.14 -41.99
C ILE A 30 -95.57 11.89 -41.93
N LEU A 31 -96.49 11.42 -41.09
CA LEU A 31 -97.79 12.04 -40.84
C LEU A 31 -97.71 13.08 -39.72
N THR A 32 -97.09 12.71 -38.60
CA THR A 32 -96.89 13.57 -37.44
C THR A 32 -95.83 12.97 -36.52
N ALA A 33 -95.28 13.76 -35.61
CA ALA A 33 -94.36 13.33 -34.57
C ALA A 33 -94.57 14.18 -33.31
N ASN A 34 -94.29 13.61 -32.14
CA ASN A 34 -94.32 14.37 -30.90
C ASN A 34 -93.02 15.17 -30.67
N GLU A 35 -93.04 16.02 -29.65
CA GLU A 35 -91.91 16.88 -29.30
C GLU A 35 -90.67 16.07 -28.90
N ASN A 36 -90.85 14.96 -28.18
CA ASN A 36 -89.75 14.06 -27.79
C ASN A 36 -88.99 13.51 -29.02
N PHE A 37 -89.69 13.12 -30.08
CA PHE A 37 -89.07 12.67 -31.32
C PHE A 37 -88.33 13.80 -32.04
N CYS A 38 -88.97 14.97 -32.12
CA CYS A 38 -88.40 16.17 -32.72
C CYS A 38 -87.10 16.58 -32.02
N ASN A 39 -87.11 16.61 -30.68
CA ASN A 39 -85.95 16.93 -29.85
C ASN A 39 -84.84 15.89 -30.00
N ALA A 40 -85.18 14.59 -29.94
CA ALA A 40 -84.21 13.51 -30.06
C ALA A 40 -83.44 13.57 -31.40
N LEU A 41 -84.12 13.89 -32.52
CA LEU A 41 -83.47 14.01 -33.83
C LEU A 41 -83.04 15.43 -34.22
N GLY A 42 -83.37 16.44 -33.42
CA GLY A 42 -83.00 17.84 -33.65
C GLY A 42 -83.76 18.52 -34.79
N TYR A 43 -84.95 18.05 -35.14
CA TYR A 43 -85.81 18.64 -36.17
C TYR A 43 -87.04 19.29 -35.54
N ARG A 44 -87.60 20.31 -36.20
CA ARG A 44 -88.96 20.78 -35.91
C ARG A 44 -89.98 19.92 -36.67
N LEU A 45 -91.20 19.77 -36.13
CA LEU A 45 -92.24 18.95 -36.74
C LEU A 45 -92.52 19.35 -38.21
N ASN A 46 -92.61 20.65 -38.49
CA ASN A 46 -92.84 21.17 -39.84
C ASN A 46 -91.69 20.90 -40.83
N GLU A 47 -90.49 20.54 -40.37
CA GLU A 47 -89.35 20.18 -41.22
C GLU A 47 -89.43 18.73 -41.71
N ILE A 48 -90.19 17.88 -41.02
CA ILE A 48 -90.22 16.43 -41.25
C ILE A 48 -91.56 15.92 -41.78
N VAL A 49 -92.68 16.58 -41.48
CA VAL A 49 -94.01 16.16 -41.97
C VAL A 49 -94.03 16.13 -43.50
N GLY A 50 -94.56 15.05 -44.07
CA GLY A 50 -94.60 14.80 -45.51
C GLY A 50 -93.29 14.31 -46.12
N LYS A 51 -92.17 14.29 -45.37
CA LYS A 51 -90.91 13.65 -45.81
C LYS A 51 -90.97 12.15 -45.55
N HIS A 52 -90.11 11.40 -46.24
CA HIS A 52 -90.02 9.95 -46.10
C HIS A 52 -89.04 9.56 -44.98
N HIS A 53 -89.34 8.49 -44.24
CA HIS A 53 -88.53 7.94 -43.13
C HIS A 53 -87.03 7.76 -43.47
N SER A 54 -86.71 7.54 -44.75
CA SER A 54 -85.33 7.41 -45.23
C SER A 54 -84.45 8.60 -44.86
N MET A 55 -85.02 9.79 -44.62
CA MET A 55 -84.26 10.96 -44.17
C MET A 55 -83.54 10.75 -42.83
N PHE A 56 -84.00 9.82 -42.00
CA PHE A 56 -83.38 9.49 -40.71
C PHE A 56 -82.41 8.30 -40.80
N CYS A 57 -82.16 7.77 -42.00
CA CYS A 57 -81.37 6.56 -42.21
C CYS A 57 -80.12 6.88 -43.02
N GLU A 58 -79.07 6.05 -42.86
CA GLU A 58 -77.89 6.15 -43.72
C GLU A 58 -78.27 5.83 -45.18
N PRO A 59 -77.80 6.62 -46.17
CA PRO A 59 -78.13 6.40 -47.58
C PRO A 59 -77.84 4.97 -48.06
N ALA A 60 -76.71 4.40 -47.64
CA ALA A 60 -76.31 3.03 -47.96
C ALA A 60 -77.36 2.01 -47.49
N TYR A 61 -77.90 2.17 -46.28
CA TYR A 61 -78.96 1.29 -45.76
C TYR A 61 -80.26 1.44 -46.55
N THR A 62 -80.66 2.66 -46.91
CA THR A 62 -81.94 2.89 -47.63
C THR A 62 -81.95 2.33 -49.05
N ALA A 63 -80.78 2.12 -49.67
CA ALA A 63 -80.65 1.51 -50.99
C ALA A 63 -80.88 -0.03 -50.97
N THR A 64 -80.80 -0.65 -49.79
CA THR A 64 -80.81 -2.10 -49.64
C THR A 64 -82.19 -2.74 -49.88
N PRO A 65 -82.24 -4.01 -50.35
CA PRO A 65 -83.47 -4.80 -50.36
C PRO A 65 -84.12 -4.93 -48.97
N GLU A 66 -83.31 -4.99 -47.91
CA GLU A 66 -83.74 -5.13 -46.52
C GLU A 66 -84.60 -3.95 -46.07
N TYR A 67 -84.22 -2.71 -46.45
CA TYR A 67 -85.01 -1.51 -46.16
C TYR A 67 -86.37 -1.51 -46.89
N ARG A 68 -86.42 -2.01 -48.12
CA ARG A 68 -87.70 -2.17 -48.87
C ARG A 68 -88.57 -3.25 -48.23
N ALA A 69 -87.97 -4.38 -47.86
CA ALA A 69 -88.66 -5.47 -47.19
C ALA A 69 -89.22 -5.04 -45.82
N PHE A 70 -88.49 -4.19 -45.08
CA PHE A 70 -88.94 -3.61 -43.82
C PHE A 70 -90.28 -2.88 -43.95
N TRP A 71 -90.41 -1.96 -44.92
CA TRP A 71 -91.69 -1.28 -45.16
C TRP A 71 -92.78 -2.21 -45.71
N ALA A 72 -92.40 -3.20 -46.53
CA ALA A 72 -93.35 -4.21 -47.02
C ALA A 72 -93.92 -5.08 -45.88
N ARG A 73 -93.12 -5.42 -44.85
CA ARG A 73 -93.58 -6.12 -43.64
C ARG A 73 -94.58 -5.28 -42.85
N LEU A 74 -94.23 -4.01 -42.57
CA LEU A 74 -95.10 -3.08 -41.88
C LEU A 74 -96.44 -2.89 -42.62
N GLY A 75 -96.40 -2.82 -43.96
CA GLY A 75 -97.58 -2.74 -44.81
C GLY A 75 -98.52 -3.95 -44.73
N ARG A 76 -98.00 -5.14 -44.38
CA ARG A 76 -98.79 -6.35 -44.12
C ARG A 76 -99.29 -6.47 -42.68
N GLY A 77 -98.93 -5.53 -41.80
CA GLY A 77 -99.34 -5.51 -40.40
C GLY A 77 -98.34 -6.16 -39.43
N GLU A 78 -97.16 -6.58 -39.91
CA GLU A 78 -96.09 -7.13 -39.07
C GLU A 78 -95.33 -5.98 -38.39
N TYR A 79 -95.12 -6.03 -37.07
CA TYR A 79 -94.30 -5.04 -36.36
C TYR A 79 -92.80 -5.35 -36.46
N ASP A 80 -91.94 -4.35 -36.24
CA ASP A 80 -90.48 -4.51 -36.24
C ASP A 80 -89.88 -3.76 -35.05
N ALA A 81 -89.08 -4.44 -34.23
CA ALA A 81 -88.50 -3.86 -33.01
C ALA A 81 -87.02 -4.23 -32.87
N GLY A 82 -86.21 -3.29 -32.39
CA GLY A 82 -84.78 -3.48 -32.28
C GLY A 82 -84.01 -2.21 -31.90
N THR A 83 -82.69 -2.30 -32.01
CA THR A 83 -81.79 -1.17 -31.85
C THR A 83 -81.30 -0.73 -33.22
N TYR A 84 -81.43 0.55 -33.50
CA TYR A 84 -81.09 1.09 -34.81
C TYR A 84 -80.25 2.34 -34.70
N LYS A 85 -79.25 2.42 -35.58
CA LYS A 85 -78.56 3.66 -35.88
C LYS A 85 -79.43 4.53 -36.80
N ARG A 86 -79.57 5.80 -36.46
CA ARG A 86 -80.31 6.83 -37.22
C ARG A 86 -79.47 8.10 -37.32
N LEU A 87 -79.92 8.99 -38.19
CA LEU A 87 -79.34 10.30 -38.44
C LEU A 87 -80.34 11.38 -38.04
N GLY A 88 -79.95 12.22 -37.09
CA GLY A 88 -80.60 13.49 -36.79
C GLY A 88 -80.14 14.61 -37.72
N LYS A 89 -80.65 15.82 -37.48
CA LYS A 89 -80.31 17.02 -38.26
C LYS A 89 -78.79 17.24 -38.29
N GLY A 90 -78.27 17.54 -39.48
CA GLY A 90 -76.83 17.72 -39.70
C GLY A 90 -76.01 16.43 -39.65
N ASN A 91 -76.62 15.27 -39.96
CA ASN A 91 -75.99 13.94 -39.91
C ASN A 91 -75.51 13.52 -38.51
N ARG A 92 -76.10 14.07 -37.44
CA ARG A 92 -75.78 13.64 -36.07
C ARG A 92 -76.23 12.20 -35.87
N GLU A 93 -75.29 11.33 -35.57
CA GLU A 93 -75.57 9.93 -35.23
C GLU A 93 -76.37 9.84 -33.92
N ILE A 94 -77.44 9.04 -33.96
CA ILE A 94 -78.25 8.68 -32.80
C ILE A 94 -78.53 7.17 -32.84
N TRP A 95 -78.37 6.51 -31.70
CA TRP A 95 -78.81 5.14 -31.50
C TRP A 95 -80.15 5.15 -30.79
N ILE A 96 -81.13 4.48 -31.37
CA ILE A 96 -82.46 4.38 -30.80
C ILE A 96 -82.83 2.92 -30.55
N GLN A 97 -83.45 2.65 -29.42
CA GLN A 97 -84.25 1.44 -29.25
C GLN A 97 -85.67 1.78 -29.70
N ALA A 98 -86.18 1.11 -30.72
CA ALA A 98 -87.47 1.46 -31.30
C ALA A 98 -88.34 0.25 -31.63
N SER A 99 -89.65 0.46 -31.62
CA SER A 99 -90.64 -0.46 -32.18
C SER A 99 -91.50 0.28 -33.20
N TYR A 100 -91.66 -0.29 -34.39
CA TYR A 100 -92.49 0.20 -35.48
C TYR A 100 -93.74 -0.67 -35.55
N ASN A 101 -94.90 -0.10 -35.23
CA ASN A 101 -96.13 -0.84 -34.98
C ASN A 101 -97.22 -0.40 -35.97
N PRO A 102 -97.62 -1.25 -36.94
CA PRO A 102 -98.75 -0.96 -37.82
C PRO A 102 -100.05 -0.84 -37.04
N VAL A 103 -100.84 0.19 -37.35
CA VAL A 103 -102.17 0.42 -36.79
C VAL A 103 -103.22 0.06 -37.83
N SER A 104 -104.13 -0.82 -37.46
CA SER A 104 -105.16 -1.37 -38.36
C SER A 104 -106.56 -0.84 -38.05
N LYS A 105 -107.35 -0.59 -39.09
CA LYS A 105 -108.78 -0.24 -38.99
C LYS A 105 -109.59 -1.23 -39.83
N GLY A 106 -110.53 -1.96 -39.20
CA GLY A 106 -111.28 -3.01 -39.89
C GLY A 106 -110.39 -4.16 -40.41
N GLY A 107 -109.31 -4.50 -39.71
CA GLY A 107 -108.39 -5.59 -40.07
C GLY A 107 -107.32 -5.25 -41.11
N LYS A 108 -107.33 -4.04 -41.68
CA LYS A 108 -106.32 -3.58 -42.65
C LYS A 108 -105.41 -2.52 -42.02
N PRO A 109 -104.07 -2.66 -42.07
CA PRO A 109 -103.14 -1.60 -41.70
C PRO A 109 -103.44 -0.32 -42.48
N PHE A 110 -103.34 0.84 -41.84
CA PHE A 110 -103.50 2.13 -42.54
C PHE A 110 -102.43 3.17 -42.19
N LYS A 111 -101.72 2.99 -41.06
CA LYS A 111 -100.56 3.80 -40.66
C LYS A 111 -99.60 2.98 -39.81
N VAL A 112 -98.41 3.49 -39.54
CA VAL A 112 -97.43 2.91 -38.62
C VAL A 112 -97.11 3.92 -37.53
N VAL A 113 -97.18 3.50 -36.27
CA VAL A 113 -96.74 4.31 -35.12
C VAL A 113 -95.45 3.71 -34.59
N LYS A 114 -94.41 4.54 -34.51
CA LYS A 114 -93.12 4.18 -33.95
C LYS A 114 -92.97 4.78 -32.56
N PHE A 115 -92.58 3.96 -31.60
CA PHE A 115 -92.10 4.39 -30.29
C PHE A 115 -90.59 4.20 -30.23
N ALA A 116 -89.86 5.18 -29.70
CA ALA A 116 -88.41 5.12 -29.58
C ALA A 116 -87.89 5.77 -28.30
N ALA A 117 -86.79 5.22 -27.79
CA ALA A 117 -85.94 5.81 -26.77
C ALA A 117 -84.55 6.07 -27.36
N ASP A 118 -83.97 7.24 -27.07
CA ASP A 118 -82.57 7.53 -27.39
C ASP A 118 -81.66 6.78 -26.40
N ILE A 119 -80.82 5.88 -26.93
CA ILE A 119 -79.87 5.08 -26.18
C ILE A 119 -78.42 5.43 -26.54
N THR A 120 -78.17 6.56 -27.20
CA THR A 120 -76.84 6.94 -27.72
C THR A 120 -75.78 7.02 -26.63
N ALA A 121 -76.10 7.65 -25.50
CA ALA A 121 -75.18 7.75 -24.37
C ALA A 121 -74.81 6.36 -23.82
N ALA A 122 -75.81 5.50 -23.59
CA ALA A 122 -75.61 4.14 -23.12
C ALA A 122 -74.80 3.29 -24.11
N LYS A 123 -75.07 3.43 -25.42
CA LYS A 123 -74.33 2.70 -26.46
C LYS A 123 -72.87 3.15 -26.56
N LYS A 124 -72.59 4.45 -26.49
CA LYS A 124 -71.22 5.00 -26.47
C LYS A 124 -70.45 4.50 -25.25
N GLN A 125 -71.06 4.57 -24.07
CA GLN A 125 -70.45 4.08 -22.83
C GLN A 125 -70.10 2.59 -22.94
N ALA A 126 -71.03 1.76 -23.42
CA ALA A 126 -70.77 0.33 -23.60
C ALA A 126 -69.63 0.02 -24.59
N VAL A 127 -69.52 0.79 -25.68
CA VAL A 127 -68.41 0.65 -26.63
C VAL A 127 -67.08 1.08 -26.00
N GLU A 128 -67.07 2.19 -25.26
CA GLU A 128 -65.88 2.68 -24.56
C GLU A 128 -65.38 1.67 -23.50
N ASP A 129 -66.30 1.14 -22.69
CA ASP A 129 -65.97 0.16 -21.64
C ASP A 129 -65.44 -1.14 -22.24
N SER A 130 -66.04 -1.62 -23.34
CA SER A 130 -65.53 -2.78 -24.10
C SER A 130 -64.12 -2.51 -24.63
N GLY A 131 -63.86 -1.32 -25.19
CA GLY A 131 -62.56 -0.94 -25.71
C GLY A 131 -61.47 -0.87 -24.64
N LYS A 132 -61.81 -0.39 -23.44
CA LYS A 132 -60.90 -0.38 -22.27
C LYS A 132 -60.51 -1.80 -21.84
N LEU A 133 -61.49 -2.70 -21.72
CA LEU A 133 -61.23 -4.10 -21.34
C LEU A 133 -60.36 -4.82 -22.37
N GLU A 134 -60.59 -4.58 -23.66
CA GLU A 134 -59.77 -5.16 -24.73
C GLU A 134 -58.33 -4.61 -24.72
N ALA A 135 -58.14 -3.32 -24.43
CA ALA A 135 -56.81 -2.74 -24.27
C ALA A 135 -56.02 -3.38 -23.12
N ILE A 136 -56.67 -3.65 -21.99
CA ILE A 136 -56.05 -4.37 -20.86
C ILE A 136 -55.75 -5.82 -21.26
N SER A 137 -56.70 -6.52 -21.89
CA SER A 137 -56.53 -7.91 -22.31
C SER A 137 -55.34 -8.09 -23.27
N ARG A 138 -55.08 -7.12 -24.15
CA ARG A 138 -53.93 -7.16 -25.07
C ARG A 138 -52.57 -7.03 -24.38
N SER A 139 -52.52 -6.36 -23.22
CA SER A 139 -51.26 -6.02 -22.54
C SER A 139 -50.95 -6.88 -21.31
N GLN A 140 -51.96 -7.53 -20.72
CA GLN A 140 -51.79 -8.29 -19.47
C GLN A 140 -52.40 -9.68 -19.58
N ALA A 141 -51.94 -10.59 -18.72
CA ALA A 141 -52.60 -11.87 -18.52
C ALA A 141 -53.90 -11.65 -17.73
N VAL A 142 -55.02 -12.10 -18.28
CA VAL A 142 -56.35 -11.94 -17.69
C VAL A 142 -57.02 -13.30 -17.54
N ILE A 143 -57.58 -13.56 -16.37
CA ILE A 143 -58.35 -14.77 -16.06
C ILE A 143 -59.52 -14.45 -15.14
N GLU A 144 -60.67 -15.03 -15.42
CA GLU A 144 -61.90 -14.86 -14.65
C GLU A 144 -62.24 -16.15 -13.90
N PHE A 145 -62.71 -15.97 -12.66
CA PHE A 145 -63.14 -17.06 -11.79
C PHE A 145 -64.55 -16.84 -11.25
N THR A 146 -65.22 -17.92 -10.87
CA THR A 146 -66.36 -17.85 -9.93
C THR A 146 -65.87 -17.35 -8.56
N PRO A 147 -66.76 -16.88 -7.66
CA PRO A 147 -66.37 -16.50 -6.30
C PRO A 147 -65.79 -17.66 -5.49
N LYS A 148 -65.99 -18.91 -5.94
CA LYS A 148 -65.43 -20.12 -5.35
C LYS A 148 -64.08 -20.53 -5.95
N GLY A 149 -63.57 -19.82 -6.96
CA GLY A 149 -62.26 -20.08 -7.56
C GLY A 149 -62.25 -21.00 -8.78
N GLU A 150 -63.40 -21.33 -9.36
CA GLU A 150 -63.48 -22.10 -10.61
C GLU A 150 -63.25 -21.19 -11.82
N ILE A 151 -62.46 -21.64 -12.79
CA ILE A 151 -62.04 -20.84 -13.93
C ILE A 151 -63.18 -20.75 -14.95
N LEU A 152 -63.57 -19.52 -15.29
CA LEU A 152 -64.60 -19.21 -16.29
C LEU A 152 -63.99 -19.05 -17.68
N THR A 153 -62.96 -18.20 -17.78
CA THR A 153 -62.25 -17.92 -19.03
C THR A 153 -60.89 -17.31 -18.73
N ALA A 154 -59.98 -17.32 -19.72
CA ALA A 154 -58.69 -16.65 -19.66
C ALA A 154 -58.30 -16.16 -21.06
N ASN A 155 -57.51 -15.09 -21.13
CA ASN A 155 -56.98 -14.61 -22.40
C ASN A 155 -55.72 -15.37 -22.82
N GLU A 156 -55.26 -15.09 -24.05
CA GLU A 156 -54.09 -15.73 -24.64
C GLU A 156 -52.80 -15.46 -23.83
N ASN A 157 -52.62 -14.24 -23.33
CA ASN A 157 -51.48 -13.86 -22.50
C ASN A 157 -51.35 -14.73 -21.25
N PHE A 158 -52.47 -15.00 -20.56
CA PHE A 158 -52.48 -15.90 -19.40
C PHE A 158 -52.13 -17.34 -19.79
N CYS A 159 -52.76 -17.83 -20.86
CA CYS A 159 -52.55 -19.19 -21.37
C CYS A 159 -51.09 -19.41 -21.76
N GLN A 160 -50.47 -18.45 -22.47
CA GLN A 160 -49.08 -18.50 -22.89
C GLN A 160 -48.12 -18.48 -21.69
N ALA A 161 -48.31 -17.56 -20.74
CA ALA A 161 -47.47 -17.48 -19.54
C ALA A 161 -47.49 -18.80 -18.75
N MET A 162 -48.69 -19.33 -18.48
CA MET A 162 -48.84 -20.57 -17.72
C MET A 162 -48.50 -21.83 -18.54
N GLY A 163 -48.52 -21.77 -19.87
CA GLY A 163 -48.28 -22.90 -20.78
C GLY A 163 -49.46 -23.89 -20.85
N TYR A 164 -50.68 -23.43 -20.59
CA TYR A 164 -51.91 -24.21 -20.74
C TYR A 164 -52.76 -23.60 -21.85
N SER A 165 -53.52 -24.43 -22.57
CA SER A 165 -54.62 -23.93 -23.41
C SER A 165 -55.85 -23.60 -22.56
N LEU A 166 -56.71 -22.72 -23.06
CA LEU A 166 -57.95 -22.34 -22.38
C LEU A 166 -58.82 -23.58 -22.05
N ALA A 167 -58.94 -24.51 -23.01
CA ALA A 167 -59.73 -25.72 -22.85
C ALA A 167 -59.24 -26.64 -21.73
N GLU A 168 -57.94 -26.63 -21.40
CA GLU A 168 -57.38 -27.44 -20.31
C GLU A 168 -57.72 -26.89 -18.92
N ILE A 169 -57.96 -25.58 -18.82
CA ILE A 169 -58.11 -24.88 -17.53
C ILE A 169 -59.56 -24.47 -17.23
N THR A 170 -60.40 -24.28 -18.24
CA THR A 170 -61.82 -23.91 -18.02
C THR A 170 -62.54 -24.97 -17.17
N GLY A 171 -63.28 -24.50 -16.16
CA GLY A 171 -63.98 -25.35 -15.19
C GLY A 171 -63.08 -26.01 -14.13
N LYS A 172 -61.75 -25.84 -14.21
CA LYS A 172 -60.84 -26.25 -13.13
C LYS A 172 -60.78 -25.18 -12.05
N HIS A 173 -60.34 -25.57 -10.86
CA HIS A 173 -60.14 -24.64 -9.75
C HIS A 173 -58.76 -23.98 -9.81
N HIS A 174 -58.63 -22.72 -9.39
CA HIS A 174 -57.38 -21.95 -9.34
C HIS A 174 -56.21 -22.67 -8.64
N SER A 175 -56.49 -23.64 -7.78
CA SER A 175 -55.50 -24.47 -7.08
C SER A 175 -54.54 -25.18 -8.02
N ILE A 176 -54.90 -25.43 -9.29
CA ILE A 176 -54.00 -26.03 -10.28
C ILE A 176 -52.74 -25.20 -10.54
N PHE A 177 -52.77 -23.90 -10.23
CA PHE A 177 -51.63 -22.99 -10.41
C PHE A 177 -50.84 -22.75 -9.12
N CYS A 178 -51.18 -23.42 -8.02
CA CYS A 178 -50.61 -23.16 -6.70
C CYS A 178 -49.78 -24.33 -6.20
N ASP A 179 -48.87 -24.06 -5.25
CA ASP A 179 -48.12 -25.12 -4.57
C ASP A 179 -49.07 -26.05 -3.80
N PRO A 180 -48.92 -27.39 -3.90
CA PRO A 180 -49.76 -28.35 -3.16
C PRO A 180 -49.75 -28.20 -1.64
N SER A 181 -48.67 -27.71 -1.04
CA SER A 181 -48.62 -27.42 0.40
C SER A 181 -49.44 -26.18 0.75
N TYR A 182 -49.39 -25.13 -0.07
CA TYR A 182 -50.13 -23.89 0.15
C TYR A 182 -51.64 -24.09 0.06
N ILE A 183 -52.14 -24.89 -0.90
CA ILE A 183 -53.59 -25.11 -1.08
C ILE A 183 -54.26 -25.78 0.13
N SER A 184 -53.49 -26.45 0.99
CA SER A 184 -53.99 -27.12 2.19
C SER A 184 -54.19 -26.17 3.39
N THR A 185 -53.62 -24.96 3.31
CA THR A 185 -53.59 -23.98 4.40
C THR A 185 -54.91 -23.25 4.60
N GLU A 186 -55.12 -22.69 5.79
CA GLU A 186 -56.26 -21.80 6.05
C GLU A 186 -56.13 -20.48 5.29
N ASP A 187 -54.90 -20.02 5.01
CA ASP A 187 -54.66 -18.80 4.23
C ASP A 187 -55.22 -18.90 2.81
N TYR A 188 -55.07 -20.06 2.16
CA TYR A 188 -55.65 -20.29 0.84
C TYR A 188 -57.19 -20.29 0.86
N ARG A 189 -57.81 -20.84 1.90
CA ARG A 189 -59.27 -20.82 2.08
C ARG A 189 -59.77 -19.40 2.38
N ASN A 190 -59.07 -18.68 3.26
CA ASN A 190 -59.35 -17.28 3.60
C ASN A 190 -59.21 -16.36 2.38
N PHE A 191 -58.23 -16.62 1.51
CA PHE A 191 -58.02 -15.86 0.27
C PHE A 191 -59.29 -15.82 -0.60
N TRP A 192 -59.92 -16.97 -0.85
CA TRP A 192 -61.16 -17.03 -1.63
C TRP A 192 -62.37 -16.49 -0.88
N ARG A 193 -62.43 -16.65 0.45
CA ARG A 193 -63.51 -16.06 1.26
C ARG A 193 -63.50 -14.53 1.16
N ARG A 194 -62.34 -13.91 1.33
CA ARG A 194 -62.13 -12.46 1.20
C ARG A 194 -62.54 -11.93 -0.17
N LEU A 195 -62.13 -12.63 -1.24
CA LEU A 195 -62.56 -12.27 -2.61
C LEU A 195 -64.08 -12.38 -2.80
N ALA A 196 -64.70 -13.42 -2.24
CA ALA A 196 -66.15 -13.60 -2.29
C ALA A 196 -66.91 -12.52 -1.48
N ASP A 197 -66.29 -11.98 -0.44
CA ASP A 197 -66.81 -10.87 0.38
C ASP A 197 -66.56 -9.48 -0.26
N GLY A 198 -65.93 -9.45 -1.45
CA GLY A 198 -65.71 -8.23 -2.23
C GLY A 198 -64.35 -7.55 -2.02
N GLU A 199 -63.45 -8.15 -1.23
CA GLU A 199 -62.12 -7.60 -1.00
C GLU A 199 -61.21 -7.77 -2.21
N PHE A 200 -60.63 -6.69 -2.70
CA PHE A 200 -59.58 -6.74 -3.73
C PHE A 200 -58.23 -7.15 -3.13
N ILE A 201 -57.50 -8.04 -3.80
CA ILE A 201 -56.19 -8.51 -3.35
C ILE A 201 -55.14 -8.33 -4.44
N ALA A 202 -54.08 -7.57 -4.14
CA ALA A 202 -52.90 -7.46 -4.99
C ALA A 202 -51.61 -7.77 -4.25
N ASN A 203 -50.75 -8.58 -4.87
CA ASN A 203 -49.42 -8.92 -4.36
C ASN A 203 -48.56 -9.53 -5.48
N GLU A 204 -47.31 -9.85 -5.15
CA GLU A 204 -46.49 -10.78 -5.90
C GLU A 204 -46.75 -12.21 -5.42
N PHE A 205 -46.85 -13.13 -6.38
CA PHE A 205 -47.22 -14.51 -6.10
C PHE A 205 -46.37 -15.46 -6.92
N VAL A 206 -46.01 -16.59 -6.30
CA VAL A 206 -45.48 -17.75 -7.03
C VAL A 206 -46.65 -18.60 -7.51
N ARG A 207 -46.64 -18.94 -8.80
CA ARG A 207 -47.59 -19.85 -9.43
C ARG A 207 -46.86 -20.88 -10.26
N PHE A 208 -47.54 -21.97 -10.57
CA PHE A 208 -46.98 -23.09 -11.31
C PHE A 208 -47.70 -23.27 -12.63
N GLY A 209 -46.96 -23.14 -13.72
CA GLY A 209 -47.39 -23.46 -15.07
C GLY A 209 -47.35 -24.95 -15.34
N LYS A 210 -47.76 -25.33 -16.56
CA LYS A 210 -47.75 -26.71 -17.04
C LYS A 210 -46.34 -27.30 -16.90
N GLY A 211 -46.27 -28.51 -16.34
CA GLY A 211 -45.01 -29.20 -16.06
C GLY A 211 -44.33 -28.79 -14.74
N GLY A 212 -45.00 -28.03 -13.88
CA GLY A 212 -44.44 -27.58 -12.59
C GLY A 212 -43.48 -26.40 -12.71
N ARG A 213 -43.51 -25.68 -13.85
CA ARG A 213 -42.67 -24.51 -14.08
C ARG A 213 -43.08 -23.39 -13.14
N GLU A 214 -42.17 -22.97 -12.28
CA GLU A 214 -42.36 -21.83 -11.40
C GLU A 214 -42.46 -20.53 -12.22
N ILE A 215 -43.46 -19.70 -11.90
CA ILE A 215 -43.73 -18.41 -12.52
C ILE A 215 -44.00 -17.42 -11.40
N TRP A 216 -43.24 -16.33 -11.38
CA TRP A 216 -43.52 -15.19 -10.51
C TRP A 216 -44.43 -14.22 -11.23
N ILE A 217 -45.55 -13.88 -10.59
CA ILE A 217 -46.49 -12.91 -11.14
C ILE A 217 -46.72 -11.77 -10.15
N GLN A 218 -46.77 -10.55 -10.67
CA GLN A 218 -47.43 -9.46 -9.98
C GLN A 218 -48.90 -9.48 -10.40
N ALA A 219 -49.82 -9.71 -9.47
CA ALA A 219 -51.22 -9.93 -9.82
C ALA A 219 -52.20 -9.23 -8.87
N ALA A 220 -53.34 -8.89 -9.44
CA ALA A 220 -54.42 -8.13 -8.83
C ALA A 220 -55.74 -8.86 -9.08
N TYR A 221 -56.40 -9.35 -8.02
CA TYR A 221 -57.67 -10.10 -8.07
C TYR A 221 -58.83 -9.17 -7.68
N ASN A 222 -59.74 -8.92 -8.62
CA ASN A 222 -60.78 -7.91 -8.54
C ASN A 222 -62.17 -8.57 -8.54
N PRO A 223 -62.86 -8.62 -7.38
CA PRO A 223 -64.26 -9.03 -7.33
C PRO A 223 -65.16 -8.11 -8.14
N ILE A 224 -66.08 -8.68 -8.90
CA ILE A 224 -67.09 -7.98 -9.69
C ILE A 224 -68.45 -8.27 -9.10
N VAL A 225 -69.17 -7.20 -8.77
CA VAL A 225 -70.48 -7.25 -8.12
C VAL A 225 -71.61 -7.05 -9.13
N ASP A 226 -72.77 -7.63 -8.83
CA ASP A 226 -74.01 -7.37 -9.56
C ASP A 226 -74.72 -6.09 -9.06
N ALA A 227 -75.93 -5.82 -9.57
CA ALA A 227 -76.71 -4.64 -9.21
C ALA A 227 -77.13 -4.59 -7.73
N ASP A 228 -77.17 -5.76 -7.06
CA ASP A 228 -77.50 -5.89 -5.64
C ASP A 228 -76.24 -5.86 -4.74
N GLY A 229 -75.06 -5.65 -5.34
CA GLY A 229 -73.77 -5.59 -4.64
C GLY A 229 -73.17 -6.96 -4.33
N LYS A 230 -73.73 -8.05 -4.86
CA LYS A 230 -73.23 -9.41 -4.61
C LYS A 230 -72.14 -9.77 -5.61
N VAL A 231 -71.02 -10.28 -5.12
CA VAL A 231 -69.92 -10.76 -5.98
C VAL A 231 -70.39 -11.99 -6.77
N TYR A 232 -70.31 -11.90 -8.10
CA TYR A 232 -70.68 -13.01 -8.99
C TYR A 232 -69.48 -13.54 -9.81
N LYS A 233 -68.39 -12.78 -9.90
CA LYS A 233 -67.13 -13.23 -10.51
C LYS A 233 -65.92 -12.48 -9.95
N VAL A 234 -64.72 -13.03 -10.16
CA VAL A 234 -63.44 -12.40 -9.80
C VAL A 234 -62.57 -12.33 -11.05
N VAL A 235 -62.07 -11.14 -11.39
CA VAL A 235 -61.18 -10.93 -12.54
C VAL A 235 -59.76 -10.67 -12.04
N LYS A 236 -58.82 -11.50 -12.47
CA LYS A 236 -57.41 -11.35 -12.15
C LYS A 236 -56.67 -10.76 -13.34
N PHE A 237 -55.92 -9.70 -13.08
CA PHE A 237 -54.92 -9.14 -14.00
C PHE A 237 -53.52 -9.50 -13.48
N ALA A 238 -52.63 -9.94 -14.36
CA ALA A 238 -51.29 -10.38 -13.98
C ALA A 238 -50.22 -9.99 -15.01
N THR A 239 -49.03 -9.72 -14.49
CA THR A 239 -47.80 -9.53 -15.25
C THR A 239 -46.78 -10.56 -14.80
N ASP A 240 -46.16 -11.26 -15.76
CA ASP A 240 -45.06 -12.20 -15.49
C ASP A 240 -43.79 -11.40 -15.16
N VAL A 241 -43.22 -11.64 -13.98
CA VAL A 241 -42.00 -11.01 -13.47
C VAL A 241 -40.90 -12.05 -13.18
N THR A 242 -41.04 -13.27 -13.71
CA THR A 242 -40.13 -14.41 -13.45
C THR A 242 -38.67 -14.08 -13.78
N GLN A 243 -38.41 -13.46 -14.92
CA GLN A 243 -37.04 -13.10 -15.32
C GLN A 243 -36.41 -12.07 -14.37
N ARG A 244 -37.20 -11.11 -13.85
CA ARG A 244 -36.75 -10.12 -12.86
C ARG A 244 -36.43 -10.78 -11.52
N MET A 245 -37.31 -11.66 -11.04
CA MET A 245 -37.07 -12.37 -9.78
C MET A 245 -35.87 -13.33 -9.87
N SER A 246 -35.68 -13.99 -11.01
CA SER A 246 -34.48 -14.80 -11.27
C SER A 246 -33.20 -13.95 -11.24
N ALA A 247 -33.20 -12.78 -11.87
CA ALA A 247 -32.07 -11.86 -11.83
C ALA A 247 -31.73 -11.41 -10.39
N ILE A 248 -32.74 -11.05 -9.60
CA ILE A 248 -32.58 -10.70 -8.17
C ILE A 248 -31.99 -11.87 -7.39
N SER A 249 -32.51 -13.09 -7.58
CA SER A 249 -32.01 -14.28 -6.88
C SER A 249 -30.57 -14.60 -7.24
N GLN A 250 -30.19 -14.50 -8.51
CA GLN A 250 -28.83 -14.75 -8.99
C GLN A 250 -27.85 -13.72 -8.42
N LEU A 251 -28.22 -12.44 -8.45
CA LEU A 251 -27.39 -11.38 -7.87
C LEU A 251 -27.27 -11.53 -6.35
N GLY A 252 -28.34 -11.90 -5.65
CA GLY A 252 -28.31 -12.19 -4.22
C GLY A 252 -27.36 -13.33 -3.87
N GLY A 253 -27.35 -14.40 -4.69
CA GLY A 253 -26.38 -15.50 -4.56
C GLY A 253 -24.94 -15.05 -4.78
N ALA A 254 -24.70 -14.22 -5.81
CA ALA A 254 -23.37 -13.70 -6.11
C ALA A 254 -22.86 -12.73 -5.03
N LEU A 255 -23.72 -11.87 -4.49
CA LEU A 255 -23.41 -10.99 -3.36
C LEU A 255 -23.08 -11.78 -2.08
N ARG A 256 -23.78 -12.89 -1.84
CA ARG A 256 -23.45 -13.79 -0.73
C ARG A 256 -22.03 -14.37 -0.89
N GLN A 257 -21.69 -14.87 -2.07
CA GLN A 257 -20.35 -15.39 -2.36
C GLN A 257 -19.27 -14.31 -2.19
N LEU A 258 -19.53 -13.10 -2.68
CA LEU A 258 -18.66 -11.93 -2.48
C LEU A 258 -18.46 -11.63 -0.99
N SER A 259 -19.52 -11.67 -0.18
CA SER A 259 -19.44 -11.44 1.27
C SER A 259 -18.65 -12.53 2.01
N GLU A 260 -18.60 -13.74 1.46
CA GLU A 260 -17.78 -14.87 1.93
C GLU A 260 -16.32 -14.79 1.43
N GLY A 261 -15.97 -13.73 0.68
CA GLY A 261 -14.62 -13.47 0.16
C GLY A 261 -14.32 -14.14 -1.19
N ASP A 262 -15.31 -14.72 -1.87
CA ASP A 262 -15.09 -15.33 -3.18
C ASP A 262 -15.15 -14.29 -4.31
N LEU A 263 -13.97 -13.90 -4.80
CA LEU A 263 -13.81 -12.95 -5.92
C LEU A 263 -13.62 -13.67 -7.26
N THR A 264 -13.87 -14.97 -7.32
CA THR A 264 -13.75 -15.78 -8.56
C THR A 264 -15.04 -15.86 -9.35
N ARG A 265 -16.15 -15.36 -8.79
CA ARG A 265 -17.50 -15.59 -9.29
C ARG A 265 -18.06 -14.37 -10.00
N THR A 266 -18.53 -14.58 -11.22
CA THR A 266 -19.26 -13.58 -12.01
C THR A 266 -20.68 -14.06 -12.28
N VAL A 267 -21.57 -13.12 -12.60
CA VAL A 267 -22.92 -13.40 -13.08
C VAL A 267 -22.88 -13.39 -14.61
N ASP A 268 -22.83 -14.58 -15.20
CA ASP A 268 -22.67 -14.75 -16.66
C ASP A 268 -24.00 -14.83 -17.41
N THR A 269 -25.10 -15.12 -16.70
CA THR A 269 -26.44 -15.20 -17.29
C THR A 269 -26.98 -13.80 -17.52
N SER A 270 -27.40 -13.49 -18.75
CA SER A 270 -28.02 -12.21 -19.10
C SER A 270 -29.30 -11.96 -18.33
N PHE A 271 -29.49 -10.73 -17.89
CA PHE A 271 -30.70 -10.27 -17.22
C PHE A 271 -31.66 -9.61 -18.21
N VAL A 272 -32.84 -9.24 -17.71
CA VAL A 272 -33.76 -8.38 -18.47
C VAL A 272 -33.10 -7.04 -18.78
N PRO A 273 -33.46 -6.35 -19.88
CA PRO A 273 -32.80 -5.10 -20.28
C PRO A 273 -32.73 -4.03 -19.17
N SER A 274 -33.75 -3.94 -18.31
CA SER A 274 -33.78 -3.00 -17.18
C SER A 274 -32.81 -3.32 -16.05
N MET A 275 -32.21 -4.51 -16.02
CA MET A 275 -31.27 -4.97 -14.99
C MET A 275 -29.90 -5.38 -15.54
N GLU A 276 -29.67 -5.29 -16.85
CA GLU A 276 -28.41 -5.73 -17.46
C GLU A 276 -27.21 -4.88 -16.98
N GLN A 277 -27.42 -3.57 -16.79
CA GLN A 277 -26.39 -2.69 -16.22
C GLN A 277 -25.95 -3.16 -14.83
N LEU A 278 -26.89 -3.62 -14.00
CA LEU A 278 -26.60 -4.09 -12.65
C LEU A 278 -25.69 -5.33 -12.67
N ARG A 279 -25.88 -6.23 -13.65
CA ARG A 279 -25.01 -7.40 -13.86
C ARG A 279 -23.59 -6.96 -14.24
N HIS A 280 -23.48 -6.02 -15.17
CA HIS A 280 -22.19 -5.49 -15.62
C HIS A 280 -21.42 -4.76 -14.50
N ASP A 281 -22.11 -3.91 -13.73
CA ASP A 281 -21.51 -3.18 -12.62
C ASP A 281 -21.02 -4.14 -11.54
N PHE A 282 -21.81 -5.17 -11.20
CA PHE A 282 -21.40 -6.20 -10.24
C PHE A 282 -20.13 -6.94 -10.72
N ASN A 283 -20.12 -7.43 -11.96
CA ASN A 283 -18.96 -8.15 -12.49
C ASN A 283 -17.70 -7.28 -12.57
N THR A 284 -17.86 -6.01 -12.91
CA THR A 284 -16.76 -5.04 -12.92
C THR A 284 -16.21 -4.82 -11.51
N ALA A 285 -17.07 -4.61 -10.53
CA ALA A 285 -16.67 -4.44 -9.13
C ALA A 285 -15.91 -5.65 -8.57
N VAL A 286 -16.39 -6.88 -8.86
CA VAL A 286 -15.69 -8.11 -8.44
C VAL A 286 -14.31 -8.21 -9.09
N LYS A 287 -14.21 -7.91 -10.40
CA LYS A 287 -12.94 -7.94 -11.14
C LYS A 287 -11.94 -6.93 -10.57
N ASP A 288 -12.35 -5.67 -10.40
CA ASP A 288 -11.47 -4.59 -9.91
C ASP A 288 -11.02 -4.86 -8.47
N LEU A 289 -11.92 -5.41 -7.63
CA LEU A 289 -11.56 -5.82 -6.27
C LEU A 289 -10.55 -6.97 -6.28
N ALA A 290 -10.74 -7.97 -7.17
CA ALA A 290 -9.79 -9.07 -7.30
C ALA A 290 -8.40 -8.60 -7.74
N GLU A 291 -8.33 -7.68 -8.71
CA GLU A 291 -7.08 -7.08 -9.18
C GLU A 291 -6.38 -6.24 -8.10
N THR A 292 -7.17 -5.49 -7.32
CA THR A 292 -6.67 -4.73 -6.17
C THR A 292 -6.06 -5.66 -5.11
N MET A 293 -6.78 -6.72 -4.72
CA MET A 293 -6.29 -7.70 -3.74
C MET A 293 -5.03 -8.43 -4.22
N LYS A 294 -4.96 -8.74 -5.53
CA LYS A 294 -3.76 -9.32 -6.14
C LYS A 294 -2.56 -8.37 -6.02
N THR A 295 -2.74 -7.10 -6.36
CA THR A 295 -1.69 -6.07 -6.29
C THR A 295 -1.20 -5.89 -4.85
N ILE A 296 -2.11 -5.87 -3.87
CA ILE A 296 -1.74 -5.81 -2.44
C ILE A 296 -0.93 -7.05 -2.04
N GLY A 297 -1.28 -8.24 -2.53
CA GLY A 297 -0.53 -9.48 -2.26
C GLY A 297 0.89 -9.48 -2.85
N GLU A 298 1.05 -8.95 -4.06
CA GLU A 298 2.35 -8.76 -4.69
C GLU A 298 3.21 -7.76 -3.89
N ASN A 299 2.63 -6.64 -3.49
CA ASN A 299 3.31 -5.64 -2.65
C ASN A 299 3.70 -6.19 -1.27
N ALA A 300 2.81 -6.94 -0.61
CA ALA A 300 3.13 -7.58 0.67
C ALA A 300 4.30 -8.58 0.53
N SER A 301 4.31 -9.36 -0.56
CA SER A 301 5.42 -10.28 -0.85
C SER A 301 6.73 -9.56 -1.10
N ALA A 302 6.69 -8.42 -1.82
CA ALA A 302 7.86 -7.57 -2.05
C ALA A 302 8.38 -6.95 -0.73
N ILE A 303 7.48 -6.48 0.15
CA ILE A 303 7.85 -5.95 1.47
C ILE A 303 8.50 -7.05 2.33
N ALA A 304 7.93 -8.26 2.34
CA ALA A 304 8.51 -9.38 3.09
C ALA A 304 9.91 -9.74 2.59
N ALA A 305 10.11 -9.80 1.27
CA ALA A 305 11.42 -10.05 0.66
C ALA A 305 12.43 -8.94 1.00
N GLY A 306 12.05 -7.67 0.83
CA GLY A 306 12.91 -6.53 1.15
C GLY A 306 13.23 -6.45 2.65
N SER A 307 12.29 -6.80 3.52
CA SER A 307 12.54 -6.88 4.96
C SER A 307 13.57 -7.96 5.29
N SER A 308 13.46 -9.15 4.69
CA SER A 308 14.45 -10.22 4.88
C SER A 308 15.83 -9.83 4.37
N GLU A 309 15.93 -9.08 3.28
CA GLU A 309 17.19 -8.57 2.75
C GLU A 309 17.83 -7.52 3.70
N ILE A 310 17.02 -6.59 4.21
CA ILE A 310 17.45 -5.61 5.23
C ILE A 310 17.95 -6.35 6.48
N GLY A 311 17.23 -7.39 6.93
CA GLY A 311 17.65 -8.19 8.08
C GLY A 311 19.01 -8.87 7.86
N GLY A 312 19.25 -9.43 6.67
CA GLY A 312 20.55 -9.99 6.31
C GLY A 312 21.68 -8.95 6.23
N SER A 313 21.38 -7.75 5.72
CA SER A 313 22.33 -6.64 5.68
C SER A 313 22.65 -6.10 7.07
N ALA A 314 21.66 -6.02 7.96
CA ALA A 314 21.85 -5.61 9.35
C ALA A 314 22.75 -6.59 10.10
N ASP A 315 22.58 -7.91 9.92
CA ASP A 315 23.46 -8.94 10.51
C ASP A 315 24.92 -8.80 10.03
N SER A 316 25.12 -8.57 8.73
CA SER A 316 26.45 -8.29 8.17
C SER A 316 27.05 -7.00 8.73
N PHE A 317 26.24 -5.96 8.90
CA PHE A 317 26.68 -4.69 9.45
C PHE A 317 27.00 -4.78 10.95
N SER A 318 26.28 -5.61 11.71
CA SER A 318 26.60 -5.96 13.10
C SER A 318 28.00 -6.55 13.21
N LYS A 319 28.29 -7.60 12.44
CA LYS A 319 29.61 -8.27 12.45
C LYS A 319 30.75 -7.32 12.11
N ARG A 320 30.52 -6.42 11.15
CA ARG A 320 31.52 -5.40 10.78
C ARG A 320 31.71 -4.36 11.89
N THR A 321 30.63 -3.98 12.57
CA THR A 321 30.68 -3.05 13.70
C THR A 321 31.42 -3.67 14.89
N GLU A 322 31.18 -4.94 15.20
CA GLU A 322 31.93 -5.70 16.21
C GLU A 322 33.42 -5.79 15.87
N GLN A 323 33.75 -6.11 14.62
CA GLN A 323 35.15 -6.19 14.19
C GLN A 323 35.85 -4.82 14.19
N GLN A 324 35.11 -3.76 13.84
CA GLN A 324 35.59 -2.39 13.94
C GLN A 324 35.83 -1.97 15.38
N ALA A 325 34.93 -2.32 16.31
CA ALA A 325 35.12 -2.07 17.74
C ALA A 325 36.40 -2.74 18.25
N ALA A 326 36.63 -4.02 17.92
CA ALA A 326 37.85 -4.73 18.29
C ALA A 326 39.12 -4.06 17.73
N SER A 327 39.09 -3.60 16.48
CA SER A 327 40.22 -2.88 15.87
C SER A 327 40.47 -1.51 16.52
N ILE A 328 39.43 -0.83 16.96
CA ILE A 328 39.52 0.45 17.70
C ILE A 328 40.13 0.22 19.09
N GLU A 329 39.72 -0.84 19.80
CA GLU A 329 40.32 -1.20 21.09
C GLU A 329 41.82 -1.49 20.97
N GLU A 330 42.23 -2.28 19.97
CA GLU A 330 43.64 -2.59 19.71
C GLU A 330 44.43 -1.32 19.34
N THR A 331 43.86 -0.46 18.51
CA THR A 331 44.48 0.82 18.12
C THR A 331 44.63 1.76 19.31
N ALA A 332 43.62 1.84 20.18
CA ALA A 332 43.66 2.66 21.39
C ALA A 332 44.76 2.18 22.34
N ALA A 333 44.87 0.87 22.56
CA ALA A 333 45.93 0.27 23.38
C ALA A 333 47.33 0.57 22.80
N ALA A 334 47.51 0.38 21.49
CA ALA A 334 48.79 0.68 20.82
C ALA A 334 49.15 2.17 20.91
N LEU A 335 48.16 3.07 20.80
CA LEU A 335 48.37 4.51 20.95
C LEU A 335 48.77 4.90 22.38
N GLU A 336 48.22 4.25 23.39
CA GLU A 336 48.58 4.48 24.79
C GLU A 336 50.04 4.05 25.06
N GLU A 337 50.46 2.91 24.50
CA GLU A 337 51.84 2.44 24.56
C GLU A 337 52.81 3.39 23.83
N ILE A 338 52.46 3.84 22.63
CA ILE A 338 53.27 4.81 21.86
C ILE A 338 53.36 6.14 22.61
N THR A 339 52.25 6.64 23.16
CA THR A 339 52.21 7.88 23.95
C THR A 339 53.14 7.78 25.15
N THR A 340 53.14 6.64 25.84
CA THR A 340 54.06 6.38 26.95
C THR A 340 55.52 6.39 26.48
N THR A 341 55.81 5.75 25.34
CA THR A 341 57.17 5.66 24.77
C THR A 341 57.70 7.02 24.31
N VAL A 342 56.87 7.84 23.68
CA VAL A 342 57.25 9.20 23.24
C VAL A 342 57.52 10.11 24.45
N ASN A 343 56.68 10.02 25.49
CA ASN A 343 56.93 10.76 26.73
C ASN A 343 58.24 10.32 27.42
N ASP A 344 58.53 9.01 27.48
CA ASP A 344 59.80 8.53 28.03
C ASP A 344 61.00 8.97 27.19
N SER A 345 60.87 8.96 25.86
CA SER A 345 61.90 9.43 24.93
C SER A 345 62.20 10.93 25.11
N SER A 346 61.15 11.75 25.26
CA SER A 346 61.30 13.19 25.54
C SER A 346 62.04 13.43 26.85
N ARG A 347 61.67 12.70 27.92
CA ARG A 347 62.33 12.79 29.23
C ARG A 347 63.79 12.37 29.17
N ARG A 348 64.10 11.26 28.50
CA ARG A 348 65.49 10.77 28.34
C ARG A 348 66.34 11.72 27.51
N ALA A 349 65.77 12.32 26.47
CA ALA A 349 66.45 13.33 25.67
C ALA A 349 66.77 14.58 26.49
N ASP A 350 65.84 15.05 27.33
CA ASP A 350 66.07 16.16 28.26
C ASP A 350 67.19 15.86 29.27
N GLU A 351 67.20 14.64 29.85
CA GLU A 351 68.27 14.19 30.76
C GLU A 351 69.63 14.09 30.05
N ALA A 352 69.65 13.55 28.83
CA ALA A 352 70.85 13.46 28.01
C ALA A 352 71.39 14.86 27.65
N GLY A 353 70.53 15.81 27.32
CA GLY A 353 70.91 17.20 27.04
C GLY A 353 71.57 17.85 28.25
N ARG A 354 71.02 17.63 29.44
CA ARG A 354 71.63 18.12 30.68
C ARG A 354 73.01 17.50 30.94
N LEU A 355 73.17 16.21 30.67
CA LEU A 355 74.46 15.52 30.82
C LEU A 355 75.50 16.06 29.83
N VAL A 356 75.10 16.23 28.56
CA VAL A 356 75.91 16.81 27.49
C VAL A 356 76.38 18.22 27.86
N ALA A 357 75.51 19.06 28.41
CA ALA A 357 75.87 20.40 28.88
C ALA A 357 76.95 20.36 29.99
N VAL A 358 76.83 19.44 30.96
CA VAL A 358 77.84 19.25 32.02
C VAL A 358 79.17 18.73 31.44
N THR A 359 79.11 17.77 30.52
CA THR A 359 80.30 17.22 29.85
C THR A 359 81.01 18.29 29.02
N ARG A 360 80.27 19.13 28.30
CA ARG A 360 80.80 20.27 27.54
C ARG A 360 81.57 21.22 28.46
N GLN A 361 80.96 21.62 29.57
CA GLN A 361 81.59 22.50 30.55
C GLN A 361 82.88 21.87 31.12
N GLY A 362 82.87 20.57 31.41
CA GLY A 362 84.06 19.85 31.88
C GLY A 362 85.18 19.80 30.84
N ALA A 363 84.85 19.60 29.56
CA ALA A 363 85.81 19.60 28.46
C ALA A 363 86.40 20.99 28.20
N GLU A 364 85.57 22.04 28.21
CA GLU A 364 86.01 23.44 28.10
C GLU A 364 86.97 23.81 29.25
N GLN A 365 86.62 23.45 30.49
CA GLN A 365 87.47 23.66 31.65
C GLN A 365 88.80 22.88 31.56
N SER A 366 88.76 21.64 31.08
CA SER A 366 89.97 20.83 30.86
C SER A 366 90.87 21.45 29.79
N GLY A 367 90.28 22.03 28.74
CA GLY A 367 91.01 22.79 27.72
C GLY A 367 91.76 23.99 28.30
N VAL A 368 91.16 24.72 29.24
CA VAL A 368 91.82 25.81 29.96
C VAL A 368 93.02 25.30 30.78
N VAL A 369 92.85 24.20 31.52
CA VAL A 369 93.93 23.61 32.33
C VAL A 369 95.09 23.16 31.45
N VAL A 370 94.81 22.50 30.32
CA VAL A 370 95.83 22.08 29.36
C VAL A 370 96.56 23.29 28.76
N ARG A 371 95.84 24.35 28.39
CA ARG A 371 96.45 25.59 27.89
C ARG A 371 97.37 26.23 28.92
N ASN A 372 96.98 26.24 30.20
CA ASN A 372 97.85 26.69 31.29
C ASN A 372 99.08 25.80 31.47
N ALA A 373 98.94 24.47 31.32
CA ALA A 373 100.04 23.53 31.40
C ALA A 373 101.05 23.71 30.25
N VAL A 374 100.59 24.00 29.02
CA VAL A 374 101.48 24.35 27.90
C VAL A 374 102.30 25.59 28.24
N VAL A 375 101.66 26.65 28.75
CA VAL A 375 102.36 27.90 29.14
C VAL A 375 103.42 27.62 30.22
N ALA A 376 103.10 26.80 31.23
CA ALA A 376 104.07 26.43 32.27
C ALA A 376 105.25 25.62 31.72
N MET A 377 105.00 24.69 30.79
CA MET A 377 106.05 23.90 30.17
C MET A 377 106.95 24.72 29.24
N ASP A 378 106.40 25.70 28.52
CA ASP A 378 107.18 26.68 27.74
C ASP A 378 108.11 27.51 28.65
N GLN A 379 107.62 27.93 29.82
CA GLN A 379 108.43 28.63 30.82
C GLN A 379 109.58 27.74 31.35
N ILE A 380 109.32 26.45 31.59
CA ILE A 380 110.35 25.48 32.00
C ILE A 380 111.38 25.26 30.88
N GLU A 381 110.94 25.17 29.63
CA GLU A 381 111.83 25.05 28.47
C GLU A 381 112.75 26.28 28.36
N GLN A 382 112.18 27.49 28.49
CA GLN A 382 112.93 28.74 28.49
C GLN A 382 113.94 28.79 29.63
N SER A 383 113.54 28.44 30.86
CA SER A 383 114.44 28.38 32.01
C SER A 383 115.59 27.38 31.81
N SER A 384 115.32 26.23 31.19
CA SER A 384 116.34 25.23 30.86
C SER A 384 117.38 25.75 29.85
N ARG A 385 116.94 26.56 28.86
CA ARG A 385 117.84 27.24 27.92
C ARG A 385 118.71 28.29 28.63
N GLU A 386 118.14 29.06 29.54
CA GLU A 386 118.91 30.02 30.35
C GLU A 386 119.96 29.33 31.22
N ILE A 387 119.60 28.23 31.89
CA ILE A 387 120.56 27.42 32.66
C ILE A 387 121.67 26.91 31.75
N THR A 388 121.35 26.43 30.54
CA THR A 388 122.35 25.96 29.56
C THR A 388 123.36 27.06 29.21
N ASN A 389 122.90 28.30 29.04
CA ASN A 389 123.77 29.46 28.80
C ASN A 389 124.67 29.75 30.00
N ILE A 390 124.13 29.72 31.23
CA ILE A 390 124.90 29.92 32.46
C ILE A 390 125.98 28.85 32.62
N ILE A 391 125.65 27.58 32.37
CA ILE A 391 126.59 26.47 32.42
C ILE A 391 127.69 26.63 31.36
N GLY A 392 127.36 27.18 30.18
CA GLY A 392 128.34 27.58 29.17
C GLY A 392 129.35 28.60 29.70
N VAL A 393 128.88 29.66 30.36
CA VAL A 393 129.73 30.66 31.01
C VAL A 393 130.58 30.04 32.13
N ILE A 394 130.04 29.10 32.91
CA ILE A 394 130.80 28.41 33.97
C ILE A 394 131.92 27.54 33.38
N ASP A 395 131.66 26.84 32.27
CA ASP A 395 132.69 26.05 31.55
C ASP A 395 133.80 26.98 31.01
N GLU A 396 133.44 28.15 30.47
CA GLU A 396 134.39 29.18 30.05
C GLU A 396 135.22 29.73 31.21
N ILE A 397 134.60 30.05 32.36
CA ILE A 397 135.29 30.51 33.57
C ILE A 397 136.24 29.42 34.08
N ALA A 398 135.82 28.16 34.09
CA ALA A 398 136.67 27.03 34.48
C ALA A 398 137.86 26.88 33.52
N PHE A 399 137.66 27.05 32.21
CA PHE A 399 138.73 27.04 31.22
C PHE A 399 139.72 28.20 31.41
N GLN A 400 139.23 29.43 31.62
CA GLN A 400 140.07 30.59 31.92
C GLN A 400 140.84 30.42 33.24
N THR A 401 140.21 29.88 34.27
CA THR A 401 140.84 29.60 35.57
C THR A 401 141.94 28.55 35.44
N ASN A 402 141.72 27.50 34.63
CA ASN A 402 142.72 26.49 34.32
C ASN A 402 143.93 27.07 33.56
N LEU A 403 143.71 28.04 32.64
CA LEU A 403 144.79 28.78 31.96
C LEU A 403 145.56 29.71 32.90
N LEU A 404 144.86 30.44 33.77
CA LEU A 404 145.46 31.29 34.81
C LEU A 404 146.31 30.48 35.79
N ALA A 405 145.81 29.33 36.23
CA ALA A 405 146.51 28.41 37.10
C ALA A 405 147.74 27.80 36.42
N LEU A 406 147.67 27.49 35.13
CA LEU A 406 148.82 27.06 34.34
C LEU A 406 149.88 28.16 34.27
N ASN A 407 149.49 29.40 33.97
CA ASN A 407 150.40 30.55 33.93
C ASN A 407 151.05 30.80 35.30
N ALA A 408 150.28 30.73 36.39
CA ALA A 408 150.78 30.85 37.76
C ALA A 408 151.72 29.70 38.14
N GLY A 409 151.44 28.47 37.71
CA GLY A 409 152.31 27.31 37.92
C GLY A 409 153.65 27.43 37.18
N VAL A 410 153.65 28.00 35.97
CA VAL A 410 154.87 28.30 35.20
C VAL A 410 155.71 29.37 35.90
N GLU A 411 155.09 30.46 36.37
CA GLU A 411 155.81 31.55 37.06
C GLU A 411 156.33 31.11 38.44
N ALA A 412 155.60 30.22 39.13
CA ALA A 412 156.06 29.59 40.38
C ALA A 412 157.28 28.68 40.17
N ALA A 413 157.33 27.93 39.05
CA ALA A 413 158.52 27.15 38.67
C ALA A 413 159.71 28.06 38.34
N ARG A 414 159.45 29.25 37.79
CA ARG A 414 160.47 30.27 37.45
C ARG A 414 161.09 30.94 38.68
N ALA A 415 160.33 31.06 39.78
CA ALA A 415 160.78 31.64 41.05
C ALA A 415 161.61 30.68 41.95
N GLY A 416 161.86 29.43 41.52
CA GLY A 416 162.73 28.48 42.22
C GLY A 416 162.25 28.09 43.63
N GLU A 417 163.16 28.01 44.61
CA GLU A 417 162.85 27.62 46.00
C GLU A 417 161.78 28.52 46.67
N ALA A 418 161.72 29.82 46.32
CA ALA A 418 160.75 30.76 46.87
C ALA A 418 159.32 30.56 46.35
N GLY A 419 159.16 29.89 45.20
CA GLY A 419 157.87 29.66 44.52
C GLY A 419 157.17 28.34 44.87
N LYS A 420 157.78 27.46 45.67
CA LYS A 420 157.24 26.10 45.96
C LYS A 420 155.82 26.12 46.54
N GLY A 421 155.52 27.04 47.48
CA GLY A 421 154.17 27.18 48.03
C GLY A 421 153.16 27.67 47.00
N PHE A 422 153.57 28.58 46.11
CA PHE A 422 152.75 29.08 45.01
C PHE A 422 152.47 28.02 43.94
N ALA A 423 153.44 27.15 43.63
CA ALA A 423 153.28 26.06 42.67
C ALA A 423 152.24 25.03 43.14
N VAL A 424 152.21 24.71 44.45
CA VAL A 424 151.19 23.81 45.03
C VAL A 424 149.81 24.44 44.92
N VAL A 425 149.65 25.72 45.26
CA VAL A 425 148.38 26.44 45.11
C VAL A 425 147.94 26.50 43.65
N ALA A 426 148.85 26.78 42.72
CA ALA A 426 148.54 26.82 41.29
C ALA A 426 148.08 25.45 40.75
N GLN A 427 148.70 24.35 41.20
CA GLN A 427 148.27 23.00 40.84
C GLN A 427 146.89 22.66 41.43
N GLU A 428 146.62 23.03 42.68
CA GLU A 428 145.32 22.82 43.33
C GLU A 428 144.20 23.62 42.63
N VAL A 429 144.47 24.88 42.25
CA VAL A 429 143.53 25.72 41.48
C VAL A 429 143.28 25.13 40.09
N ARG A 430 144.31 24.56 39.45
CA ARG A 430 144.19 23.90 38.15
C ARG A 430 143.33 22.65 38.24
N GLU A 431 143.55 21.81 39.26
CA GLU A 431 142.76 20.60 39.48
C GLU A 431 141.30 20.94 39.83
N LEU A 432 141.07 21.98 40.63
CA LEU A 432 139.75 22.53 40.90
C LEU A 432 139.05 23.02 39.61
N ALA A 433 139.77 23.76 38.76
CA ALA A 433 139.24 24.25 37.49
C ALA A 433 138.88 23.09 36.52
N GLN A 434 139.69 22.03 36.45
CA GLN A 434 139.37 20.82 35.68
C GLN A 434 138.15 20.07 36.24
N ARG A 435 138.02 19.97 37.57
CA ARG A 435 136.84 19.41 38.24
C ARG A 435 135.58 20.23 37.94
N SER A 436 135.68 21.56 37.98
CA SER A 436 134.59 22.48 37.65
C SER A 436 134.16 22.36 36.18
N ALA A 437 135.09 22.28 35.24
CA ALA A 437 134.79 22.08 33.82
C ALA A 437 134.11 20.72 33.56
N LYS A 438 134.59 19.65 34.23
CA LYS A 438 133.96 18.32 34.15
C LYS A 438 132.54 18.34 34.70
N ALA A 439 132.33 18.93 35.88
CA ALA A 439 131.00 19.07 36.48
C ALA A 439 130.06 19.93 35.60
N ALA A 440 130.56 21.04 35.03
CA ALA A 440 129.79 21.87 34.11
C ALA A 440 129.34 21.08 32.87
N LYS A 441 130.22 20.25 32.27
CA LYS A 441 129.85 19.36 31.15
C LYS A 441 128.80 18.30 31.52
N GLU A 442 128.92 17.71 32.70
CA GLU A 442 127.93 16.73 33.21
C GLU A 442 126.57 17.40 33.46
N ILE A 443 126.54 18.60 34.06
CA ILE A 443 125.30 19.38 34.24
C ILE A 443 124.72 19.78 32.88
N LYS A 444 125.55 20.22 31.93
CA LYS A 444 125.11 20.56 30.57
C LYS A 444 124.43 19.38 29.88
N ALA A 445 124.98 18.17 30.01
CA ALA A 445 124.38 16.97 29.48
C ALA A 445 123.00 16.68 30.12
N LEU A 446 122.91 16.77 31.45
CA LEU A 446 121.65 16.57 32.18
C LEU A 446 120.57 17.61 31.83
N ILE A 447 120.96 18.88 31.67
CA ILE A 447 120.04 19.95 31.28
C ILE A 447 119.58 19.78 29.83
N ASN A 448 120.45 19.37 28.91
CA ASN A 448 120.05 19.04 27.54
C ASN A 448 119.02 17.89 27.52
N THR A 449 119.27 16.82 28.27
CA THR A 449 118.29 15.73 28.42
C THR A 449 116.98 16.22 29.02
N SER A 450 117.03 17.10 30.03
CA SER A 450 115.83 17.69 30.63
C SER A 450 115.07 18.58 29.63
N SER A 451 115.77 19.35 28.80
CA SER A 451 115.18 20.16 27.74
C SER A 451 114.48 19.30 26.69
N ASP A 452 115.07 18.17 26.30
CA ASP A 452 114.46 17.22 25.38
C ASP A 452 113.18 16.58 25.98
N LEU A 453 113.21 16.22 27.27
CA LEU A 453 112.05 15.71 27.99
C LEU A 453 110.92 16.74 28.08
N VAL A 454 111.24 18.00 28.38
CA VAL A 454 110.26 19.10 28.44
C VAL A 454 109.66 19.35 27.05
N LYS A 455 110.47 19.39 26.00
CA LYS A 455 110.00 19.56 24.61
C LYS A 455 109.04 18.44 24.19
N ASN A 456 109.35 17.20 24.54
CA ASN A 456 108.44 16.07 24.32
C ASN A 456 107.15 16.22 25.14
N GLY A 457 107.26 16.68 26.38
CA GLY A 457 106.12 16.99 27.25
C GLY A 457 105.19 18.05 26.66
N VAL A 458 105.75 19.17 26.17
CA VAL A 458 104.99 20.23 25.46
C VAL A 458 104.23 19.63 24.26
N GLY A 459 104.88 18.77 23.48
CA GLY A 459 104.25 18.07 22.35
C GLY A 459 103.04 17.23 22.75
N LEU A 460 103.17 16.40 23.80
CA LEU A 460 102.09 15.55 24.30
C LEU A 460 100.93 16.36 24.90
N VAL A 461 101.23 17.41 25.66
CA VAL A 461 100.20 18.31 26.22
C VAL A 461 99.48 19.08 25.12
N GLY A 462 100.20 19.52 24.07
CA GLY A 462 99.61 20.15 22.89
C GLY A 462 98.69 19.21 22.10
N GLN A 463 99.06 17.94 21.92
CA GLN A 463 98.18 16.92 21.33
C GLN A 463 96.94 16.70 22.18
N THR A 464 97.08 16.67 23.50
CA THR A 464 95.96 16.57 24.44
C THR A 464 95.01 17.76 24.29
N GLY A 465 95.53 18.97 24.11
CA GLY A 465 94.74 20.18 23.87
C GLY A 465 93.90 20.10 22.60
N LYS A 466 94.49 19.64 21.49
CA LYS A 466 93.76 19.43 20.23
C LYS A 466 92.65 18.38 20.36
N ALA A 467 92.92 17.26 21.04
CA ALA A 467 91.91 16.24 21.28
C ALA A 467 90.73 16.78 22.12
N LEU A 468 90.98 17.65 23.10
CA LEU A 468 89.92 18.31 23.85
C LEU A 468 89.11 19.30 23.01
N GLU A 469 89.75 20.04 22.10
CA GLU A 469 89.04 20.92 21.15
C GLU A 469 88.10 20.12 20.23
N GLU A 470 88.55 18.96 19.74
CA GLU A 470 87.70 18.03 18.97
C GLU A 470 86.53 17.48 19.79
N ILE A 471 86.76 17.11 21.05
CA ILE A 471 85.69 16.66 21.97
C ILE A 471 84.65 17.76 22.18
N VAL A 472 85.06 19.01 22.40
CA VAL A 472 84.12 20.13 22.58
C VAL A 472 83.26 20.32 21.33
N ALA A 473 83.86 20.22 20.14
CA ALA A 473 83.11 20.29 18.87
C ALA A 473 82.08 19.14 18.75
N GLN A 474 82.49 17.89 18.98
CA GLN A 474 81.60 16.73 18.92
C GLN A 474 80.48 16.80 19.97
N VAL A 475 80.77 17.25 21.19
CA VAL A 475 79.75 17.44 22.23
C VAL A 475 78.74 18.53 21.82
N GLY A 476 79.18 19.56 21.10
CA GLY A 476 78.30 20.55 20.48
C GLY A 476 77.35 19.95 19.44
N ASP A 477 77.83 19.06 18.58
CA ASP A 477 76.99 18.35 17.60
C ASP A 477 75.97 17.43 18.29
N ILE A 478 76.37 16.77 19.39
CA ILE A 478 75.47 15.94 20.21
C ILE A 478 74.36 16.80 20.83
N ASP A 479 74.69 17.97 21.38
CA ASP A 479 73.71 18.91 21.96
C ASP A 479 72.65 19.36 20.95
N GLY A 480 73.07 19.66 19.71
CA GLY A 480 72.17 20.00 18.62
C GLY A 480 71.22 18.85 18.26
N ASN A 481 71.73 17.62 18.17
CA ASN A 481 70.90 16.44 17.91
C ASN A 481 69.90 16.16 19.03
N ILE A 482 70.30 16.32 20.30
CA ILE A 482 69.39 16.14 21.44
C ILE A 482 68.27 17.17 21.41
N THR A 483 68.58 18.44 21.11
CA THR A 483 67.58 19.50 20.97
C THR A 483 66.54 19.14 19.89
N ALA A 484 67.00 18.68 18.74
CA ALA A 484 66.12 18.22 17.65
C ALA A 484 65.23 17.03 18.07
N ILE A 485 65.75 16.08 18.86
CA ILE A 485 64.97 14.95 19.38
C ILE A 485 63.88 15.43 20.36
N VAL A 486 64.19 16.38 21.24
CA VAL A 486 63.21 16.95 22.18
C VAL A 486 62.09 17.67 21.43
N GLU A 487 62.43 18.48 20.43
CA GLU A 487 61.45 19.17 19.58
C GLU A 487 60.56 18.18 18.83
N ALA A 488 61.16 17.19 18.15
CA ALA A 488 60.42 16.15 17.43
C ALA A 488 59.51 15.33 18.36
N SER A 489 59.97 15.00 19.57
CA SER A 489 59.16 14.26 20.55
C SER A 489 57.96 15.06 21.04
N ARG A 490 58.10 16.39 21.22
CA ARG A 490 56.98 17.28 21.59
C ARG A 490 55.96 17.40 20.46
N GLU A 491 56.42 17.47 19.23
CA GLU A 491 55.54 17.47 18.05
C GLU A 491 54.78 16.14 17.92
N GLN A 492 55.47 15.00 18.07
CA GLN A 492 54.84 13.68 18.10
C GLN A 492 53.80 13.54 19.22
N ALA A 493 54.10 14.03 20.43
CA ALA A 493 53.14 14.01 21.54
C ALA A 493 51.86 14.82 21.21
N THR A 494 52.01 15.94 20.50
CA THR A 494 50.87 16.74 20.03
C THR A 494 50.07 15.98 18.97
N GLY A 495 50.74 15.38 17.98
CA GLY A 495 50.08 14.56 16.95
C GLY A 495 49.34 13.34 17.53
N LEU A 496 49.93 12.66 18.53
CA LEU A 496 49.29 11.53 19.21
C LEU A 496 48.03 11.95 19.97
N LYS A 497 48.00 13.17 20.53
CA LYS A 497 46.80 13.71 21.18
C LYS A 497 45.65 13.90 20.17
N GLU A 498 45.95 14.40 18.98
CA GLU A 498 44.96 14.54 17.91
C GLU A 498 44.46 13.18 17.41
N ILE A 499 45.36 12.20 17.25
CA ILE A 499 44.99 10.83 16.88
C ILE A 499 44.10 10.19 17.95
N ASN A 500 44.43 10.36 19.23
CA ASN A 500 43.61 9.85 20.34
C ASN A 500 42.18 10.43 20.29
N GLN A 501 42.04 11.73 20.01
CA GLN A 501 40.73 12.36 19.85
C GLN A 501 39.95 11.80 18.63
N ALA A 502 40.64 11.52 17.52
CA ALA A 502 40.02 10.88 16.36
C ALA A 502 39.55 9.46 16.67
N VAL A 503 40.34 8.68 17.42
CA VAL A 503 39.96 7.33 17.86
C VAL A 503 38.72 7.35 18.77
N ASN A 504 38.64 8.29 19.72
CA ASN A 504 37.43 8.47 20.55
C ASN A 504 36.19 8.81 19.71
N THR A 505 36.35 9.57 18.63
CA THR A 505 35.25 9.90 17.71
C THR A 505 34.82 8.66 16.92
N LEU A 506 35.77 7.84 16.47
CA LEU A 506 35.49 6.56 15.80
C LEU A 506 34.78 5.58 16.74
N ASP A 507 35.15 5.53 18.02
CA ASP A 507 34.48 4.70 19.02
C ASP A 507 33.00 5.11 19.19
N GLN A 508 32.73 6.41 19.35
CA GLN A 508 31.35 6.93 19.42
C GLN A 508 30.54 6.60 18.16
N ALA A 509 31.12 6.76 16.97
CA ALA A 509 30.46 6.39 15.73
C ALA A 509 30.19 4.88 15.64
N THR A 510 31.09 4.06 16.16
CA THR A 510 30.94 2.59 16.20
C THR A 510 29.80 2.19 17.14
N GLN A 511 29.67 2.84 18.31
CA GLN A 511 28.54 2.63 19.22
C GLN A 511 27.19 3.07 18.60
N GLN A 512 27.18 4.19 17.86
CA GLN A 512 25.98 4.62 17.13
C GLN A 512 25.60 3.64 16.03
N ASN A 513 26.58 3.11 15.30
CA ASN A 513 26.34 2.07 14.29
C ASN A 513 25.72 0.82 14.93
N ALA A 514 26.18 0.40 16.11
CA ALA A 514 25.59 -0.73 16.82
C ALA A 514 24.12 -0.49 17.17
N ALA A 515 23.78 0.70 17.69
CA ALA A 515 22.39 1.07 17.96
C ALA A 515 21.53 1.10 16.69
N MET A 516 22.08 1.63 15.58
CA MET A 516 21.38 1.64 14.28
C MET A 516 21.14 0.23 13.72
N VAL A 517 22.06 -0.70 13.94
CA VAL A 517 21.91 -2.11 13.57
C VAL A 517 20.73 -2.74 14.32
N GLU A 518 20.64 -2.51 15.64
CA GLU A 518 19.53 -3.00 16.45
C GLU A 518 18.19 -2.43 15.97
N GLU A 519 18.12 -1.11 15.74
CA GLU A 519 16.91 -0.44 15.25
C GLU A 519 16.49 -0.95 13.87
N SER A 520 17.44 -1.09 12.93
CA SER A 520 17.18 -1.60 11.58
C SER A 520 16.69 -3.05 11.60
N THR A 521 17.25 -3.87 12.48
CA THR A 521 16.84 -5.26 12.68
C THR A 521 15.41 -5.34 13.22
N ALA A 522 15.08 -4.52 14.23
CA ALA A 522 13.74 -4.45 14.79
C ALA A 522 12.70 -3.94 13.77
N ALA A 523 13.05 -2.93 12.97
CA ALA A 523 12.21 -2.40 11.90
C ALA A 523 11.95 -3.44 10.81
N SER A 524 13.00 -4.16 10.37
CA SER A 524 12.89 -5.27 9.41
C SER A 524 11.94 -6.37 9.91
N HIS A 525 12.11 -6.83 11.15
CA HIS A 525 11.20 -7.83 11.73
C HIS A 525 9.75 -7.34 11.81
N SER A 526 9.55 -6.06 12.17
CA SER A 526 8.22 -5.47 12.24
C SER A 526 7.54 -5.40 10.87
N LEU A 527 8.27 -4.98 9.83
CA LEU A 527 7.78 -4.94 8.45
C LEU A 527 7.46 -6.35 7.92
N ALA A 528 8.32 -7.32 8.18
CA ALA A 528 8.08 -8.72 7.80
C ALA A 528 6.80 -9.27 8.46
N ARG A 529 6.56 -8.94 9.74
CA ARG A 529 5.35 -9.33 10.46
C ARG A 529 4.09 -8.66 9.90
N GLU A 530 4.18 -7.38 9.54
CA GLU A 530 3.06 -6.65 8.94
C GLU A 530 2.72 -7.22 7.55
N ALA A 531 3.74 -7.54 6.75
CA ALA A 531 3.57 -8.21 5.46
C ALA A 531 2.89 -9.58 5.59
N GLU A 532 3.28 -10.41 6.57
CA GLU A 532 2.61 -11.70 6.80
C GLU A 532 1.18 -11.51 7.32
N THR A 533 0.93 -10.49 8.15
CA THR A 533 -0.42 -10.15 8.61
C THR A 533 -1.33 -9.79 7.42
N LEU A 534 -0.83 -8.95 6.49
CA LEU A 534 -1.53 -8.65 5.24
C LEU A 534 -1.79 -9.91 4.42
N ARG A 535 -0.81 -10.82 4.31
CA ARG A 535 -0.94 -12.08 3.58
C ARG A 535 -2.02 -12.99 4.17
N VAL A 536 -2.10 -13.06 5.51
CA VAL A 536 -3.15 -13.80 6.23
C VAL A 536 -4.54 -13.18 6.02
N LEU A 537 -4.64 -11.85 6.01
CA LEU A 537 -5.90 -11.15 5.71
C LEU A 537 -6.34 -11.39 4.26
N LEU A 538 -5.40 -11.33 3.31
CA LEU A 538 -5.66 -11.60 1.90
C LEU A 538 -6.08 -13.05 1.65
N ALA A 539 -5.56 -14.01 2.43
CA ALA A 539 -5.94 -15.42 2.32
C ALA A 539 -7.43 -15.69 2.65
N ARG A 540 -8.15 -14.73 3.23
CA ARG A 540 -9.62 -14.79 3.37
C ARG A 540 -10.34 -14.64 2.03
N PHE A 541 -9.70 -14.02 1.04
CA PHE A 541 -10.25 -13.82 -0.29
C PHE A 541 -9.78 -14.90 -1.26
N ARG A 542 -10.68 -15.41 -2.08
CA ARG A 542 -10.36 -16.33 -3.18
C ARG A 542 -10.19 -15.53 -4.47
N LEU A 543 -9.00 -15.54 -5.04
CA LEU A 543 -8.67 -14.78 -6.24
C LEU A 543 -8.65 -15.66 -7.50
N PRO A 544 -9.05 -15.13 -8.66
CA PRO A 544 -8.93 -15.84 -9.94
C PRO A 544 -7.47 -16.21 -10.23
N GLY A 545 -7.22 -17.45 -10.63
CA GLY A 545 -5.88 -17.92 -11.01
C GLY A 545 -4.94 -18.27 -9.86
N GLN A 546 -5.35 -18.06 -8.60
CA GLN A 546 -4.70 -18.75 -7.49
C GLN A 546 -5.16 -20.21 -7.50
N ALA A 547 -4.28 -21.11 -7.93
CA ALA A 547 -4.47 -22.52 -7.66
C ALA A 547 -4.69 -22.66 -6.14
N GLN A 548 -5.84 -23.20 -5.73
CA GLN A 548 -6.04 -23.58 -4.34
C GLN A 548 -4.93 -24.56 -4.00
N THR A 549 -3.86 -24.08 -3.37
CA THR A 549 -3.10 -24.89 -2.45
C THR A 549 -4.04 -25.13 -1.27
N ALA A 550 -4.97 -26.06 -1.47
CA ALA A 550 -5.68 -26.75 -0.42
C ALA A 550 -4.63 -27.54 0.36
N GLY A 551 -3.92 -26.82 1.20
CA GLY A 551 -2.88 -27.27 2.08
C GLY A 551 -2.95 -26.35 3.27
N ARG A 552 -3.83 -26.70 4.20
CA ARG A 552 -3.54 -26.48 5.62
C ARG A 552 -2.02 -26.67 5.79
N PRO A 553 -1.27 -25.75 6.41
CA PRO A 553 0.04 -26.13 6.88
C PRO A 553 -0.22 -27.22 7.92
N GLU A 554 -0.15 -28.48 7.51
CA GLU A 554 0.35 -29.49 8.42
C GLU A 554 1.69 -28.92 8.84
N THR A 555 1.75 -28.49 10.10
CA THR A 555 2.98 -28.44 10.88
C THR A 555 3.65 -29.78 10.69
N ARG A 556 4.42 -29.91 9.62
CA ARG A 556 5.42 -30.93 9.47
C ARG A 556 6.46 -30.52 10.50
N GLN A 557 6.27 -31.02 11.72
CA GLN A 557 7.31 -31.02 12.74
C GLN A 557 8.56 -31.53 12.03
N MET A 558 9.49 -30.61 11.78
CA MET A 558 10.84 -30.99 11.39
C MET A 558 11.31 -31.89 12.52
N ALA A 559 11.44 -33.18 12.22
CA ALA A 559 12.09 -34.10 13.13
C ALA A 559 13.45 -33.47 13.49
N SER A 560 13.62 -33.15 14.77
CA SER A 560 14.85 -32.57 15.29
C SER A 560 16.05 -33.36 14.76
N PRO A 561 17.10 -32.70 14.25
CA PRO A 561 18.34 -33.36 13.85
C PRO A 561 18.93 -34.26 14.95
N ALA A 562 18.55 -34.04 16.21
CA ALA A 562 18.94 -34.87 17.36
C ALA A 562 18.42 -36.32 17.27
N LEU A 563 17.24 -36.58 16.71
CA LEU A 563 16.69 -37.94 16.56
C LEU A 563 17.37 -38.75 15.44
N HIS A 564 17.95 -38.05 14.45
CA HIS A 564 18.73 -38.67 13.38
C HIS A 564 20.14 -39.09 13.84
N LEU A 565 20.70 -38.44 14.87
CA LEU A 565 21.96 -38.85 15.49
C LEU A 565 21.77 -40.06 16.42
N VAL A 566 20.72 -40.07 17.24
CA VAL A 566 20.45 -41.17 18.19
C VAL A 566 20.17 -42.50 17.46
N SER A 567 19.45 -42.47 16.33
CA SER A 567 19.20 -43.67 15.51
C SER A 567 20.43 -44.19 14.76
N ARG A 568 21.43 -43.34 14.47
CA ARG A 568 22.72 -43.77 13.90
C ARG A 568 23.67 -44.34 14.95
N VAL A 569 23.65 -43.82 16.18
CA VAL A 569 24.46 -44.34 17.29
C VAL A 569 23.92 -45.68 17.80
N ALA A 570 22.59 -45.85 17.88
CA ALA A 570 21.95 -47.11 18.27
C ALA A 570 22.18 -48.26 17.25
N LYS A 571 22.48 -47.93 15.99
CA LYS A 571 22.84 -48.92 14.96
C LYS A 571 24.34 -49.25 14.92
N ALA A 572 25.18 -48.44 15.57
CA ALA A 572 26.64 -48.62 15.62
C ALA A 572 27.13 -49.37 16.86
N HIS A 573 26.34 -49.42 17.94
CA HIS A 573 26.64 -50.20 19.14
C HIS A 573 25.52 -51.20 19.41
N GLY A 574 25.75 -52.45 19.01
CA GLY A 574 24.88 -53.56 19.37
C GLY A 574 24.80 -53.73 20.89
N ALA A 575 23.57 -53.85 21.39
CA ALA A 575 23.18 -54.34 22.71
C ALA A 575 23.62 -53.51 23.94
N ALA A 576 22.72 -52.68 24.45
CA ALA A 576 22.24 -52.73 25.85
C ALA A 576 21.14 -51.68 26.08
N VAL A 577 19.89 -52.14 26.15
CA VAL A 577 18.76 -51.32 26.64
C VAL A 577 18.73 -51.48 28.15
N ALA A 578 19.08 -50.42 28.89
CA ALA A 578 18.61 -50.23 30.26
C ALA A 578 18.68 -48.75 30.65
N ALA A 579 17.53 -48.24 31.10
CA ALA A 579 17.32 -47.02 31.88
C ALA A 579 17.56 -45.67 31.20
N ALA A 580 16.46 -44.97 30.89
CA ALA A 580 16.22 -43.57 31.26
C ALA A 580 14.84 -43.11 30.74
N GLN A 581 13.77 -43.51 31.45
CA GLN A 581 12.52 -42.75 31.48
C GLN A 581 12.61 -41.82 32.69
N SER A 582 13.01 -40.58 32.49
CA SER A 582 12.75 -39.42 33.35
C SER A 582 13.58 -38.24 32.80
N TRP A 583 13.06 -37.03 32.90
CA TRP A 583 13.61 -35.73 32.46
C TRP A 583 12.95 -35.13 31.21
N GLU A 584 11.65 -34.89 31.31
CA GLU A 584 10.99 -33.72 30.70
C GLU A 584 10.55 -32.81 31.86
N GLU A 585 11.43 -31.89 32.28
CA GLU A 585 11.10 -30.65 32.99
C GLU A 585 12.38 -29.80 33.10
N PHE A 586 12.67 -29.04 32.03
CA PHE A 586 13.20 -27.67 32.07
C PHE A 586 13.10 -27.01 30.70
#